data_AF-V7D455-F1
#
_entry.id   AF-V7D455-F1
#
_cell.length_a   1.000
_cell.length_b   1.000
_cell.length_c   1.000
_cell.angle_alpha   90.00
_cell.angle_beta   90.00
_cell.angle_gamma   90.00
#
_symmetry.space_group_name_H-M   'P 1'
#
loop_
_entity.id
_entity.type
_entity.pdbx_description
1 polymer ?
#
loop_
_entity_poly.entity_id
_entity_poly.type
_entity_poly.pdbx_seq_one_letter_code
_entity_poly.pdbx_strand_id
1 'polypeptide(L)'
;MLRAGKQPPRSAFVHIPLALRDPHGLAALSMITTVVPGTVWSELALDRTVLLLHVFDLDDEAAFIQHFKDTYERPLMEIFQ
;
A
#
# COMPACT_ATOMS: atom_id res chain seq x y z
N MET A 1 8.96 20.34 -23.05
CA MET A 1 9.79 19.35 -22.31
C MET A 1 9.76 19.72 -20.84
N LEU A 2 8.95 19.02 -20.04
CA LEU A 2 8.96 19.23 -18.59
C LEU A 2 10.29 18.70 -18.03
N ARG A 3 11.15 19.62 -17.56
CA ARG A 3 12.31 19.27 -16.74
C ARG A 3 11.77 18.86 -15.37
N ALA A 4 11.76 17.57 -15.08
CA ALA A 4 11.65 17.09 -13.71
C ALA A 4 12.82 17.70 -12.92
N GLY A 5 12.49 18.46 -11.87
CA GLY A 5 13.47 19.04 -10.97
C GLY A 5 14.41 17.95 -10.44
N LYS A 6 15.68 18.30 -10.29
CA LYS A 6 16.80 17.42 -9.94
C LYS A 6 16.77 17.05 -8.44
N GLN A 7 15.63 16.61 -7.92
CA GLN A 7 15.51 15.99 -6.61
C GLN A 7 15.03 14.55 -6.83
N PRO A 8 15.80 13.52 -6.39
CA PRO A 8 15.30 12.16 -6.43
C PRO A 8 14.04 12.10 -5.57
N PRO A 9 12.93 11.51 -6.07
CA PRO A 9 11.74 11.33 -5.25
C PRO A 9 12.12 10.56 -3.98
N ARG A 10 11.66 11.02 -2.82
CA ARG A 10 11.91 10.33 -1.55
C ARG A 10 11.09 9.05 -1.55
N SER A 11 11.70 7.98 -2.04
CA SER A 11 11.07 6.66 -2.04
C SER A 11 11.45 5.91 -0.76
N ALA A 12 10.48 5.28 -0.11
CA ALA A 12 10.69 4.50 1.10
C ALA A 12 9.88 3.21 1.07
N PHE A 13 10.33 2.22 1.83
CA PHE A 13 9.59 0.98 2.05
C PHE A 13 8.81 1.07 3.36
N VAL A 14 7.51 0.86 3.31
CA VAL A 14 6.59 0.96 4.44
C VAL A 14 6.03 -0.42 4.76
N HIS A 15 6.07 -0.80 6.03
CA HIS A 15 5.42 -2.02 6.51
C HIS A 15 4.02 -1.68 7.01
N ILE A 16 3.00 -2.18 6.30
CA ILE A 16 1.60 -1.96 6.64
C ILE A 16 1.08 -3.21 7.33
N PRO A 17 0.82 -3.17 8.65
CA PRO A 17 0.21 -4.30 9.34
C PRO A 17 -1.23 -4.48 8.86
N LEU A 18 -1.63 -5.70 8.53
CA LEU A 18 -2.96 -6.04 8.04
C LEU A 18 -3.80 -6.74 9.13
N ALA A 19 -5.00 -6.22 9.34
CA ALA A 19 -6.10 -6.84 10.05
C ALA A 19 -6.95 -7.74 9.12
N LEU A 20 -7.00 -7.44 7.82
CA LEU A 20 -7.73 -8.27 6.85
C LEU A 20 -7.09 -9.66 6.71
N ARG A 21 -7.89 -10.72 6.91
CA ARG A 21 -7.44 -12.12 6.82
C ARG A 21 -8.14 -12.94 5.75
N ASP A 22 -9.26 -12.46 5.24
CA ASP A 22 -10.00 -13.16 4.19
C ASP A 22 -9.15 -13.23 2.88
N PRO A 23 -8.99 -14.42 2.28
CA PRO A 23 -8.18 -14.59 1.08
C PRO A 23 -8.73 -13.85 -0.14
N HIS A 24 -10.04 -13.66 -0.26
CA HIS A 24 -10.63 -12.89 -1.36
C HIS A 24 -10.40 -11.39 -1.16
N GLY A 25 -10.53 -10.92 0.09
CA GLY A 25 -10.16 -9.55 0.45
C GLY A 25 -8.68 -9.24 0.18
N LEU A 26 -7.77 -10.14 0.54
CA LEU A 26 -6.34 -9.99 0.26
C LEU A 26 -6.02 -10.00 -1.24
N ALA A 27 -6.70 -10.86 -2.01
CA ALA A 27 -6.57 -10.86 -3.47
C ALA A 27 -7.03 -9.53 -4.08
N ALA A 28 -8.17 -8.99 -3.63
CA ALA A 28 -8.67 -7.69 -4.05
C ALA A 28 -7.70 -6.56 -3.67
N LEU A 29 -7.18 -6.56 -2.44
CA LEU A 29 -6.18 -5.59 -1.96
C LEU A 29 -4.93 -5.59 -2.84
N SER A 30 -4.43 -6.79 -3.17
CA SER A 30 -3.29 -6.97 -4.08
C SER A 30 -3.59 -6.41 -5.47
N MET A 31 -4.78 -6.66 -6.02
CA MET A 31 -5.16 -6.11 -7.33
C MET A 31 -5.23 -4.58 -7.31
N ILE A 32 -5.82 -3.99 -6.28
CA ILE A 32 -5.90 -2.53 -6.13
C ILE A 32 -4.51 -1.90 -6.09
N THR A 33 -3.58 -2.50 -5.34
CA THR A 33 -2.19 -1.98 -5.26
C THR A 33 -1.44 -2.08 -6.59
N THR A 34 -1.78 -3.03 -7.48
CA THR A 34 -1.16 -3.12 -8.81
C THR A 34 -1.64 -2.09 -9.83
N VAL A 35 -2.81 -1.47 -9.62
CA VAL A 35 -3.43 -0.54 -10.57
C VAL A 35 -2.95 0.90 -10.38
N VAL A 36 -2.30 1.23 -9.25
CA VAL A 36 -1.79 2.59 -8.98
C VAL A 36 -0.58 2.88 -9.88
N PRO A 37 -0.65 3.87 -10.79
CA PRO A 37 0.42 4.09 -11.77
C PRO A 37 1.62 4.79 -11.13
N GLY A 38 2.81 4.17 -11.25
CA GLY A 38 4.09 4.77 -10.87
C GLY A 38 4.76 4.14 -9.66
N THR A 39 5.11 2.85 -9.76
CA THR A 39 6.00 2.15 -8.82
C THR A 39 5.45 1.98 -7.41
N VAL A 40 4.52 1.03 -7.27
CA VAL A 40 4.25 0.38 -5.99
C VAL A 40 4.66 -1.09 -6.14
N TRP A 41 5.79 -1.45 -5.53
CA TRP A 41 6.14 -2.85 -5.30
C TRP A 41 5.51 -3.25 -3.98
N SER A 42 4.69 -4.31 -4.01
CA SER A 42 3.93 -4.79 -2.85
C SER A 42 4.30 -6.25 -2.58
N GLU A 43 4.87 -6.55 -1.41
CA GLU A 43 5.07 -7.92 -0.96
C GLU A 43 4.16 -8.22 0.23
N LEU A 44 3.37 -9.28 0.13
CA LEU A 44 2.59 -9.81 1.24
C LEU A 44 3.45 -10.82 1.99
N ALA A 45 3.61 -10.63 3.31
CA ALA A 45 4.29 -11.58 4.16
C ALA A 45 3.64 -12.98 4.07
N LEU A 46 4.44 -14.03 4.28
CA LEU A 46 3.97 -15.42 4.16
C LEU A 46 2.78 -15.73 5.10
N ASP A 47 2.76 -15.09 6.26
CA ASP A 47 1.70 -15.18 7.27
C ASP A 47 0.50 -14.25 7.00
N ARG A 48 0.55 -13.47 5.91
CA ARG A 48 -0.45 -12.49 5.48
C ARG A 48 -0.76 -11.42 6.53
N THR A 49 0.20 -11.16 7.44
CA THR A 49 0.03 -10.17 8.52
C THR A 49 0.54 -8.79 8.15
N VAL A 50 1.43 -8.68 7.17
CA VAL A 50 2.10 -7.43 6.80
C VAL A 50 2.19 -7.32 5.28
N LEU A 51 1.89 -6.14 4.78
CA LEU A 51 2.12 -5.73 3.39
C LEU A 51 3.30 -4.76 3.36
N LEU A 52 4.38 -5.14 2.69
CA LEU A 52 5.51 -4.26 2.42
C LEU A 52 5.22 -3.46 1.16
N LEU A 53 5.24 -2.13 1.25
CA LEU A 53 4.91 -1.24 0.15
C LEU A 53 6.07 -0.29 -0.17
N HIS A 54 6.48 -0.22 -1.43
CA HIS A 54 7.38 0.84 -1.90
C HIS A 54 6.58 2.07 -2.29
N VAL A 55 6.77 3.18 -1.58
CA VAL A 55 6.01 4.43 -1.73
C VAL A 55 6.93 5.54 -2.18
N PHE A 56 6.50 6.34 -3.15
CA PHE A 56 7.19 7.53 -3.62
C PHE A 56 6.63 8.76 -2.91
N ASP A 57 7.51 9.71 -2.59
CA ASP A 57 7.15 10.96 -1.92
C ASP A 57 6.52 10.74 -0.53
N LEU A 58 7.13 9.83 0.25
CA LEU A 58 6.70 9.54 1.61
C LEU A 58 7.23 10.60 2.57
N ASP A 59 6.35 11.49 3.04
CA ASP A 59 6.64 12.46 4.09
C ASP A 59 6.42 11.89 5.50
N ASP A 60 5.26 11.26 5.75
CA ASP A 60 4.87 10.67 7.03
C ASP A 60 4.38 9.24 6.83
N GLU A 61 5.16 8.28 7.33
CA GLU A 61 4.85 6.85 7.27
C GLU A 61 3.57 6.48 8.03
N ALA A 62 3.35 7.05 9.21
CA ALA A 62 2.19 6.73 10.04
C ALA A 62 0.91 7.26 9.41
N ALA A 63 0.94 8.50 8.90
CA ALA A 63 -0.18 9.08 8.18
C ALA A 63 -0.50 8.29 6.91
N PHE A 64 0.52 7.84 6.17
CA PHE A 64 0.33 6.98 5.01
C PHE A 64 -0.31 5.63 5.37
N ILE A 65 0.17 4.97 6.43
CA ILE A 65 -0.40 3.70 6.91
C ILE A 65 -1.87 3.89 7.28
N GLN A 66 -2.22 4.94 8.03
CA GLN A 66 -3.62 5.21 8.40
C GLN A 66 -4.48 5.45 7.16
N HIS A 67 -4.00 6.29 6.23
CA HIS A 67 -4.72 6.55 4.99
C HIS A 67 -4.94 5.27 4.16
N PHE A 68 -3.92 4.42 4.03
CA PHE A 68 -4.02 3.14 3.33
C PHE A 68 -5.07 2.23 3.97
N LYS A 69 -5.06 2.13 5.30
CA LYS A 69 -6.02 1.32 6.05
C LYS A 69 -7.45 1.82 5.88
N ASP A 70 -7.65 3.13 5.99
CA ASP A 70 -8.96 3.75 5.88
C ASP A 70 -9.57 3.65 4.47
N THR A 71 -8.71 3.74 3.45
CA THR A 71 -9.12 3.83 2.04
C THR A 71 -9.27 2.44 1.39
N TYR A 72 -8.42 1.49 1.75
CA TYR A 72 -8.35 0.19 1.08
C TYR A 72 -8.67 -0.98 2.00
N GLU A 73 -8.06 -1.04 3.18
CA GLU A 73 -8.24 -2.18 4.08
C GLU A 73 -9.66 -2.23 4.67
N ARG A 74 -10.14 -1.13 5.25
CA ARG A 74 -11.42 -1.08 5.94
C ARG A 74 -12.61 -1.41 5.02
N PRO A 75 -12.74 -0.84 3.81
CA PRO A 75 -13.82 -1.23 2.91
C PRO A 75 -13.78 -2.71 2.50
N LEU A 76 -12.58 -3.27 2.33
CA LEU A 76 -12.44 -4.69 2.03
C LEU A 76 -12.80 -5.56 3.24
N MET A 77 -12.47 -5.14 4.46
CA MET A 77 -12.95 -5.80 5.66
C MET A 77 -14.48 -5.79 5.69
N GLU A 78 -15.16 -4.66 5.48
CA GLU A 78 -16.63 -4.58 5.49
C GLU A 78 -17.32 -5.49 4.45
N ILE A 79 -16.65 -5.82 3.34
CA ILE A 79 -17.18 -6.68 2.27
C ILE A 79 -16.91 -8.17 2.55
N PHE A 80 -15.73 -8.49 3.07
CA PHE A 80 -15.23 -9.86 3.15
C PHE A 80 -15.18 -10.42 4.59
N GLN A 81 -15.49 -9.61 5.61
CA GLN A 81 -15.41 -9.97 7.04
C GLN A 81 -16.48 -9.28 7.89
#